data_AF-A0A2M8EBP9-F1
#
_entry.id   AF-A0A2M8EBP9-F1
#
_cell.length_a   1.000
_cell.length_b   1.000
_cell.length_c   1.000
_cell.angle_alpha   90.00
_cell.angle_beta   90.00
_cell.angle_gamma   90.00
#
_symmetry.space_group_name_H-M   'P 1'
#
loop_
_entity.id
_entity.type
_entity.pdbx_description
1 polymer ?
#
loop_
_entity_poly.entity_id
_entity_poly.type
_entity_poly.pdbx_seq_one_letter_code
_entity_poly.pdbx_strand_id
1 'polypeptide(L)'
;MKNRTWLAALALAGAASMGNAQGSGTVPPPPDTASGAVASTRDAFVLDVQAPDDIRLLLTQHLDLQRYRTLTDLSDDEIARLMRQAEQDARQLIGTLGYFSPDIGIERQPGLDATSTPVIRIAVAPGEPTRVADVQITFTGALADDPQAAALRAQLQSGWSLRHGDRFTQTAWDAAKQGLL
;
A
#
# COMPACT_ATOMS: atom_id res chain seq x y z
N MET A 1 24.56 14.36 25.65
CA MET A 1 24.85 13.18 24.79
C MET A 1 23.83 13.23 23.64
N LYS A 2 24.12 13.95 22.55
CA LYS A 2 24.88 13.58 21.34
C LYS A 2 23.99 12.93 20.26
N ASN A 3 23.52 13.84 19.41
CA ASN A 3 22.80 13.78 18.14
C ASN A 3 23.37 12.72 17.17
N ARG A 4 22.52 12.14 16.32
CA ARG A 4 22.94 11.46 15.08
C ARG A 4 21.93 11.69 13.96
N THR A 5 22.27 12.68 13.14
CA THR A 5 21.84 12.86 11.76
C THR A 5 22.43 11.76 10.88
N TRP A 6 21.66 11.27 9.92
CA TRP A 6 22.19 10.48 8.80
C TRP A 6 21.90 11.23 7.51
N LEU A 7 22.97 11.73 6.88
CA LEU A 7 23.03 12.15 5.49
C LEU A 7 23.54 10.95 4.68
N ALA A 8 22.86 10.62 3.58
CA ALA A 8 23.41 9.76 2.55
C ALA A 8 23.28 10.47 1.20
N ALA A 9 24.40 10.96 0.71
CA ALA A 9 24.60 11.37 -0.67
C ALA A 9 24.93 10.13 -1.50
N LEU A 10 24.39 10.02 -2.71
CA LEU A 10 24.93 9.14 -3.73
C LEU A 10 24.94 9.88 -5.07
N ALA A 11 26.15 10.18 -5.54
CA ALA A 11 26.41 10.55 -6.92
C ALA A 11 26.65 9.27 -7.72
N LEU A 12 26.12 9.18 -8.93
CA LEU A 12 26.63 8.26 -9.94
C LEU A 12 26.68 8.96 -11.30
N ALA A 13 27.90 9.04 -11.84
CA ALA A 13 28.19 9.40 -13.21
C ALA A 13 27.90 8.23 -14.16
N GLY A 14 27.53 8.52 -15.41
CA GLY A 14 27.42 7.52 -16.46
C GLY A 14 27.32 8.16 -17.84
N ALA A 15 28.45 8.21 -18.54
CA ALA A 15 28.55 8.64 -19.92
C ALA A 15 27.94 7.61 -20.88
N ALA A 16 27.31 8.07 -21.96
CA ALA A 16 26.95 7.21 -23.09
C ALA A 16 27.47 7.84 -24.39
N SER A 17 28.37 7.09 -25.03
CA SER A 17 28.89 7.31 -26.37
C SER A 17 27.96 6.62 -27.38
N MET A 18 27.60 7.27 -28.47
CA MET A 18 26.88 6.66 -29.60
C MET A 18 27.75 6.74 -30.85
N GLY A 19 28.35 5.60 -31.21
CA GLY A 19 28.98 5.34 -32.50
C GLY A 19 28.03 4.50 -33.36
N ASN A 20 27.77 4.98 -34.57
CA ASN A 20 26.74 4.47 -35.47
C ASN A 20 27.23 3.27 -36.32
N ALA A 21 26.23 2.48 -36.71
CA ALA A 21 26.19 1.35 -37.64
C ALA A 21 27.21 1.27 -38.79
N GLN A 22 27.61 0.04 -39.16
CA GLN A 22 27.24 -0.62 -40.42
C GLN A 22 27.91 -2.01 -40.55
N GLY A 23 27.17 -3.00 -41.05
CA GLY A 23 27.70 -4.33 -41.37
C GLY A 23 26.61 -5.33 -41.76
N SER A 24 26.29 -5.36 -43.05
CA SER A 24 25.34 -6.27 -43.70
C SER A 24 25.82 -7.73 -43.67
N GLY A 25 24.90 -8.68 -43.45
CA GLY A 25 25.19 -10.10 -43.60
C GLY A 25 23.95 -11.00 -43.50
N THR A 26 23.43 -11.39 -44.67
CA THR A 26 22.79 -12.68 -45.00
C THR A 26 21.77 -13.30 -44.03
N VAL A 27 20.51 -13.25 -44.46
CA VAL A 27 19.35 -14.00 -43.96
C VAL A 27 19.43 -15.49 -44.36
N PRO A 28 19.29 -16.44 -43.41
CA PRO A 28 18.76 -17.77 -43.67
C PRO A 28 17.27 -17.88 -43.26
N PRO A 29 16.47 -18.75 -43.90
CA PRO A 29 15.05 -18.91 -43.58
C PRO A 29 14.84 -19.59 -42.21
N PRO A 30 13.75 -19.27 -41.49
CA PRO A 30 13.47 -19.85 -40.18
C PRO A 30 12.99 -21.31 -40.29
N PRO A 31 13.44 -22.23 -39.42
CA PRO A 31 12.71 -23.46 -39.18
C PRO A 31 11.45 -23.16 -38.37
N ASP A 32 10.35 -23.70 -38.88
CA ASP A 32 9.10 -24.13 -38.25
C ASP A 32 8.65 -23.47 -36.94
N THR A 33 7.40 -23.04 -37.04
CA THR A 33 6.50 -22.56 -36.01
C THR A 33 6.36 -23.58 -34.86
N ALA A 34 7.34 -23.64 -33.97
CA ALA A 34 7.17 -24.29 -32.67
C ALA A 34 6.43 -23.31 -31.76
N SER A 35 5.10 -23.34 -31.90
CA SER A 35 4.12 -23.21 -30.84
C SER A 35 4.61 -22.39 -29.64
N GLY A 36 4.21 -21.12 -29.60
CA GLY A 36 4.16 -20.36 -28.36
C GLY A 36 3.30 -21.14 -27.37
N ALA A 37 3.94 -22.01 -26.59
CA ALA A 37 3.41 -22.46 -25.33
C ALA A 37 3.24 -21.18 -24.53
N VAL A 38 2.01 -20.69 -24.48
CA VAL A 38 1.57 -19.79 -23.42
C VAL A 38 1.86 -20.55 -22.13
N ALA A 39 3.07 -20.34 -21.59
CA ALA A 39 3.43 -20.82 -20.28
C ALA A 39 2.33 -20.26 -19.38
N SER A 40 1.43 -21.14 -18.97
CA SER A 40 0.37 -20.78 -18.05
C SER A 40 1.10 -20.55 -16.74
N THR A 41 1.52 -19.30 -16.50
CA THR A 41 2.11 -18.88 -15.23
C THR A 41 1.04 -19.14 -14.18
N ARG A 42 1.13 -20.30 -13.55
CA ARG A 42 0.26 -20.67 -12.45
C ARG A 42 0.65 -19.75 -11.29
N ASP A 43 -0.33 -19.03 -10.76
CA ASP A 43 -0.15 -18.23 -9.56
C ASP A 43 0.42 -19.10 -8.42
N ALA A 44 1.33 -18.55 -7.63
CA ALA A 44 1.88 -19.21 -6.45
C ALA A 44 0.79 -19.48 -5.40
N PHE A 45 -0.20 -18.60 -5.29
CA PHE A 45 -1.34 -18.75 -4.41
C PHE A 45 -2.54 -17.92 -4.91
N VAL A 46 -3.73 -18.22 -4.42
CA VAL A 46 -4.92 -17.36 -4.56
C VAL A 46 -5.13 -16.64 -3.24
N LEU A 47 -5.47 -15.35 -3.30
CA LEU A 47 -5.82 -14.56 -2.12
C LEU A 47 -7.33 -14.55 -1.93
N ASP A 48 -7.80 -14.96 -0.76
CA ASP A 48 -9.20 -14.88 -0.33
C ASP A 48 -9.30 -13.98 0.89
N VAL A 49 -10.09 -12.90 0.81
CA VAL A 49 -10.23 -11.90 1.88
C VAL A 49 -11.65 -11.88 2.42
N GLN A 50 -11.79 -12.29 3.68
CA GLN A 50 -13.04 -12.38 4.42
C GLN A 50 -13.09 -11.22 5.43
N ALA A 51 -13.71 -10.12 5.04
CA ALA A 51 -13.82 -8.90 5.84
C ALA A 51 -15.03 -8.06 5.40
N PRO A 52 -15.45 -7.05 6.18
CA PRO A 52 -16.38 -6.01 5.72
C PRO A 52 -15.89 -5.34 4.43
N ASP A 53 -16.82 -4.81 3.63
CA ASP A 53 -16.53 -4.41 2.25
C ASP A 53 -15.44 -3.35 2.09
N ASP A 54 -15.38 -2.34 2.97
CA ASP A 54 -14.36 -1.28 2.91
C ASP A 54 -12.94 -1.84 3.18
N ILE A 55 -12.82 -2.73 4.17
CA ILE A 55 -11.57 -3.41 4.49
C ILE A 55 -11.18 -4.41 3.41
N ARG A 56 -12.14 -5.21 2.93
CA ARG A 56 -11.91 -6.19 1.87
C ARG A 56 -11.36 -5.50 0.63
N LEU A 57 -11.99 -4.42 0.19
CA LEU A 57 -11.54 -3.65 -0.97
C LEU A 57 -10.12 -3.10 -0.75
N LEU A 58 -9.86 -2.50 0.41
CA LEU A 58 -8.55 -1.95 0.76
C LEU A 58 -7.45 -3.01 0.70
N LEU A 59 -7.64 -4.17 1.32
CA LEU A 59 -6.65 -5.24 1.35
C LEU A 59 -6.46 -5.89 -0.02
N THR A 60 -7.56 -6.11 -0.77
CA THR A 60 -7.50 -6.61 -2.14
C THR A 60 -6.85 -5.63 -3.13
N GLN A 61 -6.66 -4.37 -2.77
CA GLN A 61 -5.97 -3.39 -3.62
C GLN A 61 -4.53 -3.08 -3.19
N HIS A 62 -4.28 -3.05 -1.88
CA HIS A 62 -3.05 -2.46 -1.34
C HIS A 62 -2.16 -3.43 -0.55
N LEU A 63 -2.59 -4.66 -0.31
CA LEU A 63 -1.76 -5.63 0.39
C LEU A 63 -0.55 -6.02 -0.46
N ASP A 64 0.66 -5.81 0.07
CA ASP A 64 1.92 -6.11 -0.64
C ASP A 64 2.04 -7.57 -1.05
N LEU A 65 1.39 -8.48 -0.29
CA LEU A 65 1.32 -9.90 -0.60
C LEU A 65 0.86 -10.19 -2.04
N GLN A 66 0.02 -9.34 -2.62
CA GLN A 66 -0.45 -9.49 -4.00
C GLN A 66 0.66 -9.49 -5.05
N ARG A 67 1.76 -8.77 -4.78
CA ARG A 67 2.89 -8.65 -5.70
C ARG A 67 3.64 -9.97 -5.88
N TYR A 68 3.51 -10.88 -4.92
CA TYR A 68 4.18 -12.18 -4.91
C TYR A 68 3.31 -13.29 -5.53
N ARG A 69 2.06 -12.98 -5.88
CA ARG A 69 1.08 -13.96 -6.39
C ARG A 69 1.51 -14.62 -7.70
N THR A 70 2.26 -13.91 -8.54
CA THR A 70 2.71 -14.39 -9.85
C THR A 70 4.11 -15.02 -9.83
N LEU A 71 4.77 -15.10 -8.67
CA LEU A 71 6.08 -15.72 -8.54
C LEU A 71 5.92 -17.24 -8.53
N THR A 72 6.69 -17.95 -9.36
CA THR A 72 6.50 -19.39 -9.57
C THR A 72 7.40 -20.27 -8.70
N ASP A 73 8.34 -19.69 -7.94
CA ASP A 73 9.41 -20.38 -7.23
C ASP A 73 9.46 -20.08 -5.72
N LEU A 74 8.34 -19.71 -5.11
CA LEU A 74 8.27 -19.47 -3.67
C LEU A 74 8.27 -20.79 -2.87
N SER A 75 9.25 -20.93 -1.99
CA SER A 75 9.28 -22.00 -0.98
C SER A 75 8.23 -21.79 0.11
N ASP A 76 7.87 -22.86 0.80
CA ASP A 76 6.90 -22.80 1.91
C ASP A 76 7.36 -21.87 3.04
N ASP A 77 8.67 -21.83 3.33
CA ASP A 77 9.25 -20.93 4.32
C ASP A 77 9.16 -19.45 3.90
N GLU A 78 9.32 -19.18 2.60
CA GLU A 78 9.13 -17.83 2.06
C GLU A 78 7.68 -17.40 2.13
N ILE A 79 6.74 -18.27 1.78
CA ILE A 79 5.30 -18.00 1.92
C ILE A 79 4.96 -17.72 3.39
N ALA A 80 5.48 -18.52 4.33
CA ALA A 80 5.25 -18.30 5.76
C ALA A 80 5.83 -16.95 6.24
N ARG A 81 6.99 -16.54 5.71
CA ARG A 81 7.55 -15.20 5.98
C ARG A 81 6.65 -14.10 5.42
N LEU A 82 6.20 -14.23 4.18
CA LEU A 82 5.32 -13.28 3.52
C LEU A 82 3.97 -13.15 4.23
N MET A 83 3.39 -14.24 4.73
CA MET A 83 2.15 -14.21 5.51
C MET A 83 2.31 -13.41 6.82
N ARG A 84 3.43 -13.58 7.53
CA ARG A 84 3.70 -12.79 8.76
C ARG A 84 3.87 -11.30 8.46
N GLN A 85 4.51 -10.96 7.34
CA GLN A 85 4.63 -9.57 6.90
C GLN A 85 3.27 -9.01 6.50
N ALA A 86 2.49 -9.78 5.75
CA ALA A 86 1.16 -9.39 5.31
C ALA A 86 0.20 -9.09 6.47
N GLU A 87 0.33 -9.78 7.62
CA GLU A 87 -0.44 -9.45 8.82
C GLU A 87 -0.13 -8.04 9.34
N GLN A 88 1.16 -7.67 9.36
CA GLN A 88 1.60 -6.34 9.78
C GLN A 88 1.13 -5.27 8.80
N ASP A 89 1.29 -5.53 7.50
CA ASP A 89 0.88 -4.62 6.43
C ASP A 89 -0.65 -4.41 6.45
N ALA A 90 -1.42 -5.49 6.62
CA ALA A 90 -2.87 -5.43 6.75
C ALA A 90 -3.29 -4.57 7.95
N ARG A 91 -2.65 -4.74 9.10
CA ARG A 91 -2.92 -3.92 10.30
C ARG A 91 -2.68 -2.43 10.04
N GLN A 92 -1.60 -2.07 9.34
CA GLN A 92 -1.32 -0.68 8.99
C GLN A 92 -2.36 -0.11 8.01
N LEU A 93 -2.71 -0.88 6.97
CA LEU A 93 -3.74 -0.48 6.01
C LEU A 93 -5.08 -0.26 6.72
N ILE A 94 -5.55 -1.23 7.50
CA ILE A 94 -6.81 -1.16 8.24
C ILE A 94 -6.84 0.04 9.21
N GLY A 95 -5.69 0.39 9.81
CA GLY A 95 -5.53 1.58 10.63
C GLY A 95 -5.87 2.90 9.91
N THR A 96 -5.68 2.98 8.58
CA THR A 96 -6.08 4.15 7.79
C THR A 96 -7.59 4.36 7.72
N LEU A 97 -8.37 3.30 7.96
CA LEU A 97 -9.83 3.34 8.08
C LEU A 97 -10.31 3.58 9.52
N GLY A 98 -9.39 3.77 10.46
CA GLY A 98 -9.69 4.05 11.86
C GLY A 98 -9.79 2.83 12.78
N TYR A 99 -9.47 1.64 12.29
CA TYR A 99 -9.52 0.41 13.06
C TYR A 99 -8.10 0.04 13.55
N PHE A 100 -7.80 0.35 14.81
CA PHE A 100 -6.45 0.15 15.38
C PHE A 100 -6.29 -1.12 16.20
N SER A 101 -7.37 -1.84 16.47
CA SER A 101 -7.34 -3.14 17.17
C SER A 101 -8.07 -4.25 16.40
N PRO A 102 -7.76 -4.45 15.11
CA PRO A 102 -8.36 -5.55 14.36
C PRO A 102 -7.79 -6.89 14.84
N ASP A 103 -8.64 -7.90 14.84
CA ASP A 103 -8.27 -9.31 14.87
C ASP A 103 -8.08 -9.78 13.42
N ILE A 104 -6.89 -10.31 13.13
CA ILE A 104 -6.45 -10.66 11.77
C ILE A 104 -5.92 -12.08 11.82
N GLY A 105 -6.61 -12.98 11.12
CA GLY A 105 -6.15 -14.35 10.89
C GLY A 105 -5.66 -14.50 9.45
N ILE A 106 -4.45 -15.02 9.25
CA ILE A 106 -3.93 -15.38 7.94
C ILE A 106 -3.57 -16.86 7.95
N GLU A 107 -4.25 -17.62 7.09
CA GLU A 107 -4.09 -19.07 7.01
C GLU A 107 -3.82 -19.48 5.57
N ARG A 108 -2.95 -20.48 5.40
CA ARG A 108 -2.75 -21.13 4.11
C ARG A 108 -3.56 -22.42 4.08
N GLN A 109 -4.46 -22.52 3.11
CA GLN A 109 -5.14 -23.75 2.78
C GLN A 109 -4.38 -24.45 1.64
N PRO A 110 -3.99 -25.71 1.80
CA PRO A 110 -3.35 -26.46 0.73
C PRO A 110 -4.32 -26.62 -0.45
N GLY A 111 -3.77 -26.70 -1.66
CA GLY A 111 -4.54 -27.10 -2.82
C GLY A 111 -5.14 -28.51 -2.62
N LEU A 112 -6.29 -28.76 -3.24
CA LEU A 112 -6.98 -30.07 -3.16
C LEU A 112 -6.13 -31.22 -3.73
N ASP A 113 -5.21 -30.91 -4.64
CA ASP A 113 -4.22 -31.82 -5.19
C ASP A 113 -2.87 -31.11 -5.41
N ALA A 114 -1.84 -31.87 -5.79
CA ALA A 114 -0.49 -31.35 -6.06
C ALA A 114 -0.43 -30.34 -7.23
N THR A 115 -1.52 -30.17 -7.99
CA THR A 115 -1.62 -29.27 -9.13
C THR A 115 -2.45 -28.01 -8.84
N SER A 116 -3.11 -27.98 -7.67
CA SER A 116 -3.99 -26.92 -7.22
C SER A 116 -3.19 -25.82 -6.55
N THR A 117 -3.43 -24.58 -6.99
CA THR A 117 -2.83 -23.40 -6.37
C THR A 117 -3.33 -23.27 -4.93
N PRO A 118 -2.45 -23.14 -3.93
CA PRO A 118 -2.86 -22.96 -2.54
C PRO A 118 -3.63 -21.65 -2.35
N VAL A 119 -4.53 -21.62 -1.37
CA VAL A 119 -5.30 -20.41 -1.03
C VAL A 119 -4.73 -19.80 0.24
N ILE A 120 -4.38 -18.52 0.22
CA ILE A 120 -4.12 -17.74 1.42
C ILE A 120 -5.40 -17.03 1.79
N ARG A 121 -6.01 -17.44 2.89
CA ARG A 121 -7.22 -16.83 3.44
C ARG A 121 -6.85 -15.82 4.51
N ILE A 122 -7.37 -14.61 4.36
CA ILE A 122 -7.24 -13.53 5.32
C ILE A 122 -8.62 -13.25 5.91
N ALA A 123 -8.81 -13.54 7.19
CA ALA A 123 -10.02 -13.22 7.94
C ALA A 123 -9.77 -11.99 8.82
N VAL A 124 -10.65 -10.99 8.75
CA VAL A 124 -10.51 -9.75 9.51
C VAL A 124 -11.79 -9.41 10.25
N ALA A 125 -11.68 -9.27 11.57
CA ALA A 125 -12.67 -8.61 12.40
C ALA A 125 -12.11 -7.24 12.84
N PRO A 126 -12.67 -6.11 12.35
CA PRO A 126 -12.09 -4.78 12.59
C PRO A 126 -12.08 -4.31 14.05
N GLY A 127 -13.03 -4.78 14.86
CA GLY A 127 -13.31 -4.22 16.19
C GLY A 127 -13.98 -2.84 16.13
N GLU A 128 -13.88 -2.10 17.24
CA GLU A 128 -14.47 -0.76 17.36
C GLU A 128 -13.66 0.29 16.58
N PRO A 129 -14.31 1.17 15.79
CA PRO A 129 -13.62 2.26 15.12
C PRO A 129 -13.18 3.33 16.11
N THR A 130 -12.00 3.90 15.88
CA THR A 130 -11.55 5.09 16.59
C THR A 130 -12.35 6.30 16.16
N ARG A 131 -12.74 7.11 17.15
CA ARG A 131 -13.54 8.32 16.95
C ARG A 131 -12.75 9.55 17.34
N VAL A 132 -13.01 10.65 16.64
CA VAL A 132 -12.45 11.96 16.97
C VAL A 132 -13.03 12.43 18.31
N ALA A 133 -12.17 12.59 19.31
CA ALA A 133 -12.57 13.06 20.63
C ALA A 133 -12.56 14.59 20.76
N ASP A 134 -11.64 15.28 20.09
CA ASP A 134 -11.57 16.73 20.06
C ASP A 134 -10.74 17.19 18.85
N VAL A 135 -10.94 18.43 18.42
CA VAL A 135 -10.15 19.08 17.37
C VAL A 135 -9.73 20.47 17.83
N GLN A 136 -8.43 20.70 17.87
CA GLN A 136 -7.85 22.01 18.18
C GLN A 136 -6.97 22.47 17.01
N ILE A 137 -7.31 23.65 16.46
CA ILE A 137 -6.59 24.26 15.33
C ILE A 137 -6.01 25.58 15.81
N THR A 138 -4.69 25.64 15.85
CA THR A 138 -3.93 26.82 16.26
C THR A 138 -3.13 27.34 15.07
N PHE A 139 -3.25 28.64 14.80
CA PHE A 139 -2.46 29.33 13.79
C PHE A 139 -1.20 29.94 14.41
N THR A 140 -0.15 30.08 13.62
CA THR A 140 1.13 30.67 14.04
C THR A 140 1.61 31.75 13.06
N GLY A 141 2.45 32.67 13.52
CA GLY A 141 2.99 33.76 12.69
C GLY A 141 1.97 34.88 12.43
N ALA A 142 2.09 35.58 11.30
CA ALA A 142 1.26 36.75 11.00
C ALA A 142 -0.25 36.48 11.11
N LEU A 143 -0.69 35.27 10.74
CA LEU A 143 -2.10 34.89 10.82
C LEU A 143 -2.61 34.78 12.26
N ALA A 144 -1.74 34.46 13.22
CA ALA A 144 -2.08 34.37 14.64
C ALA A 144 -2.24 35.76 15.27
N ASP A 145 -1.29 36.65 14.98
CA ASP A 145 -1.12 37.92 15.69
C ASP A 145 -1.90 39.07 15.05
N ASP A 146 -2.21 38.99 13.75
CA ASP A 146 -2.96 40.04 13.05
C ASP A 146 -4.44 40.05 13.47
N PRO A 147 -4.95 41.15 14.06
CA PRO A 147 -6.38 41.29 14.37
C PRO A 147 -7.26 41.27 13.12
N GLN A 148 -6.76 41.72 11.97
CA GLN A 148 -7.50 41.71 10.70
C GLN A 148 -7.69 40.27 10.17
N ALA A 149 -6.81 39.34 10.57
CA ALA A 149 -6.92 37.93 10.22
C ALA A 149 -7.96 37.16 11.07
N ALA A 150 -8.61 37.78 12.05
CA ALA A 150 -9.55 37.10 12.94
C ALA A 150 -10.72 36.44 12.19
N ALA A 151 -11.28 37.13 11.19
CA ALA A 151 -12.37 36.60 10.37
C ALA A 151 -11.91 35.39 9.54
N LEU A 152 -10.71 35.46 8.94
CA LEU A 152 -10.13 34.36 8.18
C LEU A 152 -9.87 33.14 9.07
N ARG A 153 -9.30 33.32 10.27
CA ARG A 153 -9.10 32.23 11.24
C ARG A 153 -10.40 31.54 11.62
N ALA A 154 -11.45 32.31 11.91
CA ALA A 154 -12.77 31.75 12.22
C ALA A 154 -13.39 30.99 11.03
N GLN A 155 -13.20 31.51 9.82
CA GLN A 155 -13.64 30.83 8.59
C GLN A 155 -12.91 29.50 8.40
N LEU A 156 -11.59 29.46 8.58
CA LEU A 156 -10.79 28.24 8.45
C LEU A 156 -11.15 27.20 9.52
N GLN A 157 -11.33 27.64 10.79
CA GLN A 157 -11.74 26.75 11.88
C GLN A 157 -13.14 26.17 11.67
N SER A 158 -14.10 26.97 11.22
CA SER A 158 -15.45 26.48 10.91
C SER A 158 -15.47 25.59 9.66
N GLY A 159 -14.57 25.84 8.70
CA GLY A 159 -14.39 25.06 7.48
C GLY A 159 -13.70 23.71 7.66
N TRP A 160 -13.03 23.47 8.79
CA TRP A 160 -12.52 22.14 9.14
C TRP A 160 -13.64 21.11 9.05
N SER A 161 -13.44 19.93 8.47
CA SER A 161 -14.54 19.01 8.18
C SER A 161 -14.75 17.91 9.21
N LEU A 162 -13.71 17.50 9.95
CA LEU A 162 -13.83 16.45 10.98
C LEU A 162 -14.48 16.99 12.26
N ARG A 163 -15.47 16.26 12.78
CA ARG A 163 -16.23 16.61 13.98
C ARG A 163 -16.03 15.58 15.10
N HIS A 164 -16.32 16.01 16.32
CA HIS A 164 -16.39 15.11 17.47
C HIS A 164 -17.34 13.93 17.18
N GLY A 165 -16.88 12.71 17.44
CA GLY A 165 -17.65 11.47 17.26
C GLY A 165 -17.54 10.84 15.88
N ASP A 166 -17.04 11.58 14.87
CA ASP A 166 -16.76 11.02 13.54
C ASP A 166 -15.73 9.90 13.64
N ARG A 167 -15.87 8.87 12.80
CA ARG A 167 -14.83 7.86 12.63
C ARG A 167 -13.57 8.54 12.09
N PHE A 168 -12.45 8.37 12.77
CA PHE A 168 -11.16 8.81 12.27
C PHE A 168 -10.79 7.97 11.03
N THR A 169 -10.42 8.65 9.94
CA THR A 169 -9.79 8.00 8.77
C THR A 169 -8.68 8.90 8.25
N GLN A 170 -7.65 8.30 7.64
CA GLN A 170 -6.56 9.04 7.03
C GLN A 170 -7.08 9.95 5.90
N THR A 171 -8.00 9.46 5.07
CA THR A 171 -8.61 10.25 3.99
C THR A 171 -9.36 11.47 4.49
N ALA A 172 -10.17 11.32 5.55
CA ALA A 172 -10.90 12.46 6.11
C ALA A 172 -9.96 13.47 6.78
N TRP A 173 -8.89 13.00 7.43
CA TRP A 173 -7.85 13.85 8.00
C TRP A 173 -7.09 14.65 6.93
N ASP A 174 -6.70 14.00 5.84
CA ASP A 174 -6.00 14.65 4.74
C ASP A 174 -6.89 15.66 4.02
N ALA A 175 -8.16 15.32 3.79
CA ALA A 175 -9.15 16.25 3.23
C ALA A 175 -9.39 17.48 4.14
N ALA A 176 -9.49 17.26 5.45
CA ALA A 176 -9.68 18.35 6.42
C ALA A 176 -8.50 19.34 6.42
N LYS A 177 -7.26 18.81 6.36
CA LYS A 177 -6.05 19.65 6.23
C LYS A 177 -5.99 20.38 4.89
N GLN A 178 -6.36 19.73 3.79
CA GLN A 178 -6.38 20.37 2.47
C GLN A 178 -7.34 21.57 2.43
N GLY A 179 -8.46 21.52 3.17
CA GLY A 179 -9.35 22.67 3.32
C GLY A 179 -8.77 23.87 4.06
N LEU A 180 -7.59 23.73 4.69
CA LEU A 180 -6.89 24.81 5.40
C LEU A 180 -5.72 25.43 4.60
N LEU A 181 -5.34 24.83 3.45
CA LEU A 181 -4.21 25.25 2.62
C LEU A 181 -4.67 26.14 1.46
#